data_AF-A0A9R1XK38-F1
#
_entry.id   AF-A0A9R1XK38-F1
#
_cell.length_a   1.000
_cell.length_b   1.000
_cell.length_c   1.000
_cell.angle_alpha   90.00
_cell.angle_beta   90.00
_cell.angle_gamma   90.00
#
_symmetry.space_group_name_H-M   'P 1'
#
loop_
_entity.id
_entity.type
_entity.pdbx_description
1 polymer ?
#
loop_
_entity_poly.entity_id
_entity_poly.type
_entity_poly.pdbx_seq_one_letter_code
_entity_poly.pdbx_strand_id
1 'polypeptide(L)'
;MVVFGEYIRNTTKKTIRIMFVGIYQGTRDTLLPLLDQKFPKLGVTREICEEIRSIQSTLVFWGLPSSTPIEILTNRSSIDKWNNKTISGHRSPISGLRKIWRKFFENDESTLLMINPFGGKMADFPETEISYPHRGGVLETVNFFGQPSNTTPTSLKSIAWLQSLENLLTPYVSKNPREVYANYVDLD
;
A
#
# COMPACT_ATOMS: atom_id res chain seq x y z
N MET A 1 8.69 3.63 -4.91
CA MET A 1 8.70 3.16 -3.50
C MET A 1 7.27 3.18 -2.99
N VAL A 2 6.79 2.08 -2.44
CA VAL A 2 5.48 1.94 -1.81
C VAL A 2 5.66 2.04 -0.30
N VAL A 3 4.72 2.69 0.38
CA VAL A 3 4.71 2.78 1.85
C VAL A 3 3.58 1.92 2.38
N PHE A 4 3.92 1.05 3.33
CA PHE A 4 2.97 0.23 4.07
C PHE A 4 2.88 0.74 5.51
N GLY A 5 1.67 0.78 6.05
CA GLY A 5 1.40 1.08 7.44
C GLY A 5 0.48 0.03 8.03
N GLU A 6 0.91 -0.62 9.09
CA GLU A 6 0.14 -1.70 9.72
C GLU A 6 0.25 -1.67 11.24
N TYR A 7 -0.77 -2.21 11.89
CA TYR A 7 -0.80 -2.38 13.32
C TYR A 7 -0.03 -3.64 13.74
N ILE A 8 0.92 -3.49 14.68
CA ILE A 8 1.63 -4.62 15.26
C ILE A 8 0.75 -5.25 16.35
N ARG A 9 0.34 -6.50 16.16
CA ARG A 9 -0.42 -7.26 17.16
C ARG A 9 0.47 -7.64 18.36
N ASN A 10 -0.17 -7.86 19.51
CA ASN A 10 0.46 -8.41 20.73
C ASN A 10 1.60 -7.57 21.34
N THR A 11 1.54 -6.25 21.21
CA THR A 11 2.43 -5.33 21.93
C THR A 11 1.72 -4.73 23.15
N THR A 12 2.45 -4.51 24.25
CA THR A 12 1.90 -3.86 25.47
C THR A 12 1.43 -2.43 25.25
N LYS A 13 1.98 -1.77 24.21
CA LYS A 13 1.55 -0.46 23.71
C LYS A 13 1.20 -0.59 22.24
N LYS A 14 0.03 -0.08 21.83
CA LYS A 14 -0.38 -0.05 20.42
C LYS A 14 0.72 0.63 19.59
N THR A 15 1.23 -0.09 18.59
CA THR A 15 2.35 0.37 17.75
C THR A 15 1.99 0.19 16.29
N ILE A 16 2.32 1.20 15.47
CA ILE A 16 2.19 1.11 14.01
C ILE A 16 3.58 0.92 13.42
N ARG A 17 3.74 -0.10 12.58
CA ARG A 17 4.93 -0.32 11.77
C ARG A 17 4.73 0.37 10.43
N ILE A 18 5.71 1.19 10.03
CA ILE A 18 5.76 1.80 8.70
C ILE A 18 6.91 1.15 7.94
N MET A 19 6.62 0.61 6.77
CA MET A 19 7.61 -0.03 5.90
C MET A 19 7.70 0.72 4.58
N PHE A 20 8.92 0.95 4.12
CA PHE A 20 9.22 1.54 2.82
C PHE A 20 9.82 0.46 1.94
N VAL A 21 9.11 0.06 0.89
CA VAL A 21 9.56 -1.00 -0.01
C VAL A 21 9.71 -0.43 -1.41
N GLY A 22 10.84 -0.68 -2.04
CA GLY A 22 11.15 -0.12 -3.36
C GLY A 22 11.85 -1.14 -4.24
N ILE A 23 11.57 -1.06 -5.53
CA ILE A 23 12.36 -1.72 -6.58
C ILE A 23 13.09 -0.61 -7.32
N TYR A 24 14.39 -0.81 -7.54
CA TYR A 24 15.23 0.08 -8.30
C TYR A 24 15.85 -0.68 -9.47
N GLN A 25 15.72 -0.14 -10.68
CA GLN A 25 16.25 -0.75 -11.90
C GLN A 25 17.70 -0.35 -12.10
N GLY A 26 18.58 -0.93 -11.30
CA GLY A 26 20.02 -0.68 -11.33
C GLY A 26 20.71 -1.36 -10.15
N THR A 27 21.99 -1.05 -9.96
CA THR A 27 22.76 -1.57 -8.84
C THR A 27 22.59 -0.70 -7.60
N ARG A 28 22.79 -1.30 -6.43
CA ARG A 28 22.86 -0.64 -5.14
C ARG A 28 23.91 0.48 -5.11
N ASP A 29 25.01 0.32 -5.83
CA ASP A 29 26.07 1.32 -5.93
C ASP A 29 25.59 2.62 -6.62
N THR A 30 24.53 2.54 -7.44
CA THR A 30 23.88 3.73 -8.01
C THR A 30 22.64 4.17 -7.21
N LEU A 31 21.96 3.23 -6.54
CA LEU A 31 20.80 3.53 -5.68
C LEU A 31 21.18 4.35 -4.46
N LEU A 32 22.21 3.94 -3.71
CA LEU A 32 22.55 4.56 -2.42
C LEU A 32 22.89 6.05 -2.59
N PRO A 33 23.78 6.45 -3.52
CA PRO A 33 24.05 7.87 -3.74
C PRO A 33 22.81 8.67 -4.16
N LEU A 34 21.93 8.07 -4.96
CA LEU A 34 20.68 8.71 -5.39
C LEU A 34 19.74 8.94 -4.20
N LEU A 35 19.59 7.96 -3.31
CA LEU A 35 18.77 8.10 -2.11
C LEU A 35 19.37 9.08 -1.11
N ASP A 36 20.69 9.08 -0.93
CA ASP A 36 21.37 10.07 -0.09
C ASP A 36 21.15 11.50 -0.59
N GLN A 37 21.12 11.68 -1.92
CA GLN A 37 20.86 12.99 -2.52
C GLN A 37 19.38 13.40 -2.44
N LYS A 38 18.45 12.47 -2.73
CA LYS A 38 17.03 12.79 -2.95
C LYS A 38 16.15 12.56 -1.73
N PHE A 39 16.50 11.59 -0.89
CA PHE A 39 15.72 11.23 0.28
C PHE A 39 16.57 10.70 1.45
N PRO A 40 17.56 11.47 1.94
CA PRO A 40 18.51 11.00 2.96
C PRO A 40 17.85 10.60 4.28
N LYS A 41 16.68 11.17 4.59
CA LYS A 41 15.91 10.85 5.80
C LYS A 41 15.44 9.40 5.85
N LEU A 42 15.39 8.70 4.71
CA LEU A 42 15.03 7.29 4.68
C LEU A 42 16.13 6.41 5.28
N GLY A 43 17.39 6.87 5.28
CA GLY A 43 18.51 6.20 5.96
C GLY A 43 18.80 4.80 5.43
N VAL A 44 18.66 4.59 4.11
CA VAL A 44 18.88 3.27 3.51
C VAL A 44 20.36 2.92 3.55
N THR A 45 20.67 1.76 4.13
CA THR A 45 22.04 1.25 4.20
C THR A 45 22.29 0.14 3.18
N ARG A 46 23.56 -0.22 3.01
CA ARG A 46 23.96 -1.26 2.05
C ARG A 46 23.39 -2.63 2.41
N GLU A 47 23.25 -2.90 3.70
CA GLU A 47 22.86 -4.18 4.30
C GLU A 47 21.37 -4.48 4.12
N ILE A 48 20.54 -3.44 4.02
CA ILE A 48 19.08 -3.60 3.80
C ILE A 48 18.70 -3.61 2.32
N CYS A 49 19.68 -3.49 1.42
CA CYS A 49 19.49 -3.56 -0.02
C CYS A 49 19.86 -4.94 -0.56
N GLU A 50 18.95 -5.55 -1.30
CA GLU A 50 19.17 -6.84 -1.96
C GLU A 50 19.24 -6.66 -3.48
N GLU A 51 20.34 -7.09 -4.10
CA GLU A 51 20.48 -7.12 -5.56
C GLU A 51 20.06 -8.49 -6.09
N ILE A 52 18.96 -8.52 -6.85
CA ILE A 52 18.34 -9.73 -7.36
C ILE A 52 17.97 -9.57 -8.83
N ARG A 53 17.70 -10.69 -9.52
CA ARG A 53 17.17 -10.62 -10.88
C ARG A 53 15.77 -10.01 -10.87
N SER A 54 15.42 -9.27 -11.93
CA SER A 54 14.11 -8.61 -12.02
C SER A 54 12.93 -9.56 -11.78
N ILE A 55 12.98 -10.79 -12.29
CA ILE A 55 11.92 -11.78 -12.06
C ILE A 55 11.76 -12.18 -10.57
N GLN A 56 12.86 -12.22 -9.81
CA GLN A 56 12.83 -12.52 -8.37
C GLN A 56 12.25 -11.35 -7.58
N SER A 57 12.34 -10.12 -8.09
CA SER A 57 11.77 -8.94 -7.41
C SER A 57 10.25 -9.06 -7.23
N THR A 58 9.54 -9.74 -8.13
CA THR A 58 8.11 -10.04 -7.98
C THR A 58 7.83 -10.86 -6.72
N LEU A 59 8.67 -11.86 -6.43
CA LEU A 59 8.54 -12.73 -5.26
C LEU A 59 8.86 -11.97 -3.97
N VAL A 60 9.98 -11.23 -3.97
CA VAL A 60 10.42 -10.44 -2.81
C VAL A 60 9.41 -9.34 -2.49
N PHE A 61 8.84 -8.68 -3.50
CA PHE A 61 7.81 -7.67 -3.31
C PHE A 61 6.51 -8.26 -2.75
N TRP A 62 6.22 -9.53 -3.02
CA TRP A 62 5.12 -10.28 -2.40
C TRP A 62 5.43 -10.73 -0.97
N GLY A 63 6.66 -10.52 -0.49
CA GLY A 63 7.11 -10.94 0.84
C GLY A 63 7.70 -12.34 0.92
N LEU A 64 7.99 -12.98 -0.22
CA LEU A 64 8.67 -14.27 -0.28
C LEU A 64 10.19 -14.08 -0.28
N PRO A 65 10.98 -15.02 0.29
CA PRO A 65 12.43 -14.97 0.21
C PRO A 65 12.92 -14.98 -1.25
N SER A 66 14.02 -14.28 -1.54
CA SER A 66 14.66 -14.27 -2.86
C SER A 66 15.18 -15.64 -3.33
N SER A 67 15.37 -16.56 -2.38
CA SER A 67 15.71 -17.97 -2.62
C SER A 67 14.53 -18.81 -3.09
N THR A 68 13.31 -18.26 -3.11
CA THR A 68 12.11 -18.98 -3.59
C THR A 68 12.24 -19.29 -5.09
N PRO A 69 11.99 -20.53 -5.52
CA PRO A 69 12.01 -20.90 -6.93
C PRO A 69 10.97 -20.12 -7.75
N ILE A 70 11.36 -19.60 -8.91
CA ILE A 70 10.50 -18.74 -9.76
C ILE A 70 9.32 -19.48 -10.38
N GLU A 71 9.37 -20.81 -10.42
CA GLU A 71 8.31 -21.69 -10.92
C GLU A 71 7.00 -21.47 -10.17
N ILE A 72 7.06 -21.00 -8.91
CA ILE A 72 5.87 -20.66 -8.12
C ILE A 72 4.99 -19.60 -8.80
N LEU A 73 5.58 -18.70 -9.61
CA LEU A 73 4.83 -17.67 -10.36
C LEU A 73 3.85 -18.27 -11.37
N THR A 74 4.07 -19.51 -11.77
CA THR A 74 3.18 -20.25 -12.70
C THR A 74 2.17 -21.13 -11.96
N ASN A 75 2.34 -21.35 -10.66
CA ASN A 75 1.46 -22.19 -9.86
C ASN A 75 0.32 -21.37 -9.24
N ARG A 76 -0.84 -21.37 -9.91
CA ARG A 76 -2.04 -20.67 -9.42
C ARG A 76 -2.51 -21.10 -8.03
N SER A 77 -2.24 -22.34 -7.63
CA SER A 77 -2.66 -22.88 -6.34
C SER A 77 -1.69 -22.55 -5.21
N SER A 78 -0.50 -22.03 -5.51
CA SER A 78 0.51 -21.65 -4.52
C SER A 78 0.26 -20.27 -3.89
N ILE A 79 -0.72 -19.52 -4.40
CA ILE A 79 -1.05 -18.20 -3.88
C ILE A 79 -2.28 -18.33 -2.99
N ASP A 80 -2.10 -18.05 -1.70
CA ASP A 80 -3.21 -18.03 -0.75
C ASP A 80 -4.27 -17.01 -1.19
N LYS A 81 -5.52 -17.46 -1.22
CA LYS A 81 -6.66 -16.58 -1.44
C LYS A 81 -7.06 -15.97 -0.11
N TRP A 82 -6.95 -14.65 0.00
CA TRP A 82 -7.44 -13.92 1.16
C TRP A 82 -8.73 -13.21 0.82
N ASN A 83 -9.72 -13.37 1.70
CA ASN A 83 -10.89 -12.52 1.67
C ASN A 83 -10.52 -11.18 2.31
N ASN A 84 -10.74 -10.08 1.58
CA ASN A 84 -10.44 -8.74 2.03
C ASN A 84 -11.61 -7.77 1.78
N LYS A 85 -11.69 -6.73 2.60
CA LYS A 85 -12.48 -5.52 2.32
C LYS A 85 -11.50 -4.37 2.21
N THR A 86 -11.63 -3.59 1.14
CA THR A 86 -10.66 -2.57 0.74
C THR A 86 -11.39 -1.32 0.33
N ILE A 87 -10.89 -0.17 0.80
CA ILE A 87 -11.25 1.14 0.25
C ILE A 87 -10.02 1.69 -0.49
N SER A 88 -10.27 2.49 -1.53
CA SER A 88 -9.21 3.22 -2.23
C SER A 88 -9.53 4.70 -2.32
N GLY A 89 -8.50 5.51 -2.53
CA GLY A 89 -8.67 6.92 -2.85
C GLY A 89 -7.46 7.44 -3.60
N HIS A 90 -7.63 8.62 -4.19
CA HIS A 90 -6.57 9.30 -4.91
C HIS A 90 -6.34 10.70 -4.35
N ARG A 91 -5.10 11.16 -4.48
CA ARG A 91 -4.51 12.42 -3.96
C ARG A 91 -4.12 12.33 -2.49
N SER A 92 -3.00 12.98 -2.21
CA SER A 92 -2.16 12.74 -1.04
C SER A 92 -2.86 12.95 0.32
N PRO A 93 -3.08 11.89 1.12
CA PRO A 93 -3.55 12.04 2.49
C PRO A 93 -2.41 12.42 3.47
N ILE A 94 -1.25 12.85 2.96
CA ILE A 94 -0.03 13.06 3.76
C ILE A 94 -0.26 14.07 4.89
N SER A 95 -1.01 15.14 4.64
CA SER A 95 -1.37 16.12 5.68
C SER A 95 -2.26 15.55 6.79
N GLY A 96 -2.94 14.43 6.52
CA GLY A 96 -3.83 13.72 7.43
C GLY A 96 -3.17 12.56 8.19
N LEU A 97 -1.91 12.21 7.92
CA LEU A 97 -1.28 10.99 8.45
C LEU A 97 -1.39 10.83 9.97
N ARG A 98 -1.18 11.90 10.75
CA ARG A 98 -1.34 11.82 12.21
C ARG A 98 -2.76 11.46 12.64
N LYS A 99 -3.79 11.92 11.91
CA LYS A 99 -5.19 11.55 12.17
C LYS A 99 -5.46 10.10 11.77
N ILE A 100 -4.92 9.67 10.62
CA ILE A 100 -5.03 8.30 10.13
C ILE A 100 -4.41 7.32 11.14
N TRP A 101 -3.21 7.63 11.66
CA TRP A 101 -2.57 6.79 12.67
C TRP A 101 -3.37 6.70 13.98
N ARG A 102 -3.94 7.81 14.44
CA ARG A 102 -4.86 7.76 15.59
C ARG A 102 -6.07 6.89 15.31
N LYS A 103 -6.65 6.99 14.10
CA LYS A 103 -7.77 6.14 13.68
C LYS A 103 -7.40 4.66 13.66
N PHE A 104 -6.20 4.33 13.20
CA PHE A 104 -5.66 2.96 13.23
C PHE A 104 -5.53 2.44 14.67
N PHE A 105 -5.17 3.28 15.64
CA PHE A 105 -5.13 2.89 17.05
C PHE A 105 -6.52 2.66 17.69
N GLU A 106 -7.61 3.10 17.07
CA GLU A 106 -8.98 2.76 17.51
C GLU A 106 -9.40 1.35 17.10
N ASN A 107 -8.69 0.75 16.14
CA ASN A 107 -8.95 -0.61 15.69
C ASN A 107 -8.09 -1.63 16.45
N ASP A 108 -8.64 -2.81 16.70
CA ASP A 108 -7.91 -3.96 17.26
C ASP A 108 -7.64 -5.05 16.20
N GLU A 109 -8.18 -4.90 14.99
CA GLU A 109 -8.01 -5.84 13.89
C GLU A 109 -6.77 -5.56 13.03
N SER A 110 -6.45 -6.47 12.11
CA SER A 110 -5.32 -6.27 11.18
C SER A 110 -5.77 -5.37 10.04
N THR A 111 -5.15 -4.20 9.93
CA THR A 111 -5.39 -3.23 8.86
C THR A 111 -4.08 -2.86 8.20
N LEU A 112 -4.08 -2.80 6.88
CA LEU A 112 -2.94 -2.37 6.07
C LEU A 112 -3.30 -1.12 5.26
N LEU A 113 -2.63 -0.01 5.56
CA LEU A 113 -2.56 1.16 4.69
C LEU A 113 -1.44 0.93 3.66
N MET A 114 -1.73 1.09 2.38
CA MET A 114 -0.73 1.17 1.31
C MET A 114 -0.80 2.54 0.64
N ILE A 115 0.35 3.18 0.44
CA ILE A 115 0.48 4.45 -0.27
C ILE A 115 1.40 4.25 -1.46
N ASN A 116 0.85 4.41 -2.66
CA ASN A 116 1.53 4.25 -3.93
C ASN A 116 1.71 5.63 -4.58
N PRO A 117 2.91 6.23 -4.55
CA PRO A 117 3.16 7.50 -5.21
C PRO A 117 3.21 7.30 -6.73
N PHE A 118 2.45 8.12 -7.44
CA PHE A 118 2.33 8.12 -8.89
C PHE A 118 3.07 9.33 -9.46
N GLY A 119 3.87 9.07 -10.49
CA GLY A 119 4.75 10.05 -11.13
C GLY A 119 5.59 9.36 -12.21
N GLY A 120 6.72 9.96 -12.57
CA GLY A 120 7.59 9.42 -13.63
C GLY A 120 6.77 9.13 -14.89
N LYS A 121 6.94 7.93 -15.46
CA LYS A 121 6.25 7.52 -16.70
C LYS A 121 4.73 7.67 -16.64
N MET A 122 4.10 7.47 -15.48
CA MET A 122 2.64 7.62 -15.34
C MET A 122 2.18 9.06 -15.55
N ALA A 123 3.02 10.05 -15.20
CA ALA A 123 2.72 11.47 -15.36
C ALA A 123 3.07 12.04 -16.75
N ASP A 124 3.75 11.26 -17.60
CA ASP A 124 4.09 11.67 -18.98
C ASP A 124 2.86 11.66 -19.91
N PHE A 125 1.80 10.92 -19.56
CA PHE A 125 0.62 10.73 -20.40
C PHE A 125 -0.57 11.57 -19.91
N PRO A 126 -1.43 12.08 -20.83
CA PRO A 126 -2.64 12.79 -20.44
C PRO A 126 -3.67 11.84 -19.81
N GLU A 127 -4.56 12.38 -18.97
CA GLU A 127 -5.61 11.60 -18.30
C GLU A 127 -6.51 10.86 -19.31
N THR A 128 -6.70 11.44 -20.50
CA THR A 128 -7.55 10.92 -21.58
C THR A 128 -6.89 9.87 -22.48
N GLU A 129 -5.61 9.54 -22.28
CA GLU A 129 -4.88 8.60 -23.14
C GLU A 129 -5.54 7.20 -23.17
N ILE A 130 -5.98 6.73 -22.00
CA ILE A 130 -6.71 5.47 -21.79
C ILE A 130 -7.73 5.65 -20.67
N SER A 131 -8.65 4.69 -20.54
CA SER A 131 -9.75 4.74 -19.55
C SER A 131 -9.33 4.89 -18.09
N TYR A 132 -8.07 4.62 -17.74
CA TYR A 132 -7.52 4.89 -16.41
C TYR A 132 -7.00 6.32 -16.36
N PRO A 133 -7.67 7.28 -15.68
CA PRO A 133 -7.34 8.70 -15.78
C PRO A 133 -6.27 9.14 -14.76
N HIS A 134 -5.98 8.34 -13.74
CA HIS A 134 -5.11 8.75 -12.64
C HIS A 134 -3.62 8.64 -13.02
N ARG A 135 -3.04 9.76 -13.47
CA ARG A 135 -1.66 9.83 -13.98
C ARG A 135 -0.67 10.15 -12.88
N GLY A 136 -0.67 11.41 -12.40
CA GLY A 136 0.13 11.85 -11.27
C GLY A 136 -0.62 11.72 -9.94
N GLY A 137 0.11 11.88 -8.83
CA GLY A 137 -0.47 11.98 -7.49
C GLY A 137 -0.11 10.81 -6.58
N VAL A 138 -1.07 10.36 -5.78
CA VAL A 138 -0.87 9.28 -4.81
C VAL A 138 -2.14 8.45 -4.79
N LEU A 139 -2.01 7.14 -4.97
CA LEU A 139 -3.06 6.16 -4.76
C LEU A 139 -2.87 5.55 -3.37
N GLU A 140 -3.85 5.73 -2.49
CA GLU A 140 -3.91 5.05 -1.20
C GLU A 140 -4.95 3.94 -1.19
N THR A 141 -4.68 2.90 -0.42
CA THR A 141 -5.66 1.85 -0.12
C THR A 141 -5.58 1.47 1.34
N VAL A 142 -6.72 1.10 1.91
CA VAL A 142 -6.79 0.55 3.27
C VAL A 142 -7.54 -0.77 3.22
N ASN A 143 -6.90 -1.82 3.71
CA ASN A 143 -7.33 -3.20 3.53
C ASN A 143 -7.46 -3.89 4.89
N PHE A 144 -8.56 -4.63 5.07
CA PHE A 144 -8.70 -5.63 6.12
C PHE A 144 -8.58 -7.01 5.51
N PHE A 145 -7.71 -7.84 6.09
CA PHE A 145 -7.55 -9.23 5.69
C PHE A 145 -8.40 -10.16 6.56
N GLY A 146 -8.78 -11.32 6.02
CA GLY A 146 -9.50 -12.35 6.76
C GLY A 146 -10.97 -12.01 6.99
N GLN A 147 -11.64 -11.45 5.97
CA GLN A 147 -13.05 -11.03 6.01
C GLN A 147 -13.93 -11.99 5.18
N PRO A 148 -14.24 -13.21 5.68
CA PRO A 148 -14.86 -14.28 4.87
C PRO A 148 -16.33 -14.05 4.51
N SER A 149 -16.99 -13.07 5.13
CA SER A 149 -18.39 -12.72 4.91
C SER A 149 -18.56 -11.23 5.21
N ASN A 150 -19.63 -10.62 4.72
CA ASN A 150 -20.05 -9.26 5.05
C ASN A 150 -21.14 -9.22 6.16
N THR A 151 -21.61 -10.36 6.66
CA THR A 151 -22.72 -10.43 7.63
C THR A 151 -22.31 -10.76 9.07
N THR A 152 -21.05 -11.12 9.30
CA THR A 152 -20.57 -11.44 10.65
C THR A 152 -20.44 -10.18 11.51
N PRO A 153 -20.57 -10.28 12.85
CA PRO A 153 -20.34 -9.14 13.72
C PRO A 153 -18.96 -8.48 13.53
N THR A 154 -17.93 -9.29 13.27
CA THR A 154 -16.57 -8.81 12.97
C THR A 154 -16.56 -8.01 11.67
N SER A 155 -17.07 -8.59 10.58
CA SER A 155 -17.08 -7.90 9.28
C SER A 155 -17.90 -6.63 9.27
N LEU A 156 -19.03 -6.60 9.97
CA LEU A 156 -19.84 -5.38 10.12
C LEU A 156 -19.10 -4.28 10.89
N LYS A 157 -18.30 -4.64 11.90
CA LYS A 157 -17.41 -3.69 12.59
C LYS A 157 -16.30 -3.19 11.67
N SER A 158 -15.67 -4.06 10.89
CA SER A 158 -14.63 -3.66 9.92
C SER A 158 -15.18 -2.70 8.86
N ILE A 159 -16.38 -2.99 8.32
CA ILE A 159 -17.07 -2.12 7.36
C ILE A 159 -17.40 -0.75 7.99
N ALA A 160 -18.02 -0.73 9.16
CA ALA A 160 -18.34 0.51 9.86
C ALA A 160 -17.08 1.35 10.19
N TRP A 161 -15.98 0.67 10.53
CA TRP A 161 -14.70 1.34 10.76
C TRP A 161 -14.13 1.93 9.47
N LEU A 162 -14.19 1.20 8.34
CA LEU A 162 -13.74 1.70 7.04
C LEU A 162 -14.53 2.92 6.61
N GLN A 163 -15.87 2.89 6.70
CA GLN A 163 -16.73 4.04 6.41
C GLN A 163 -16.40 5.26 7.31
N SER A 164 -16.08 5.01 8.58
CA SER A 164 -15.62 6.07 9.48
C SER A 164 -14.25 6.64 9.07
N LEU A 165 -13.32 5.80 8.61
CA LEU A 165 -12.04 6.23 8.08
C LEU A 165 -12.20 7.02 6.78
N GLU A 166 -13.07 6.59 5.87
CA GLU A 166 -13.38 7.32 4.64
C GLU A 166 -13.86 8.74 4.92
N ASN A 167 -14.81 8.89 5.85
CA ASN A 167 -15.29 10.20 6.30
C ASN A 167 -14.16 11.08 6.86
N LEU A 168 -13.20 10.48 7.58
CA LEU A 168 -12.01 11.17 8.08
C LEU A 168 -11.06 11.58 6.94
N LEU A 169 -10.99 10.79 5.87
CA LEU A 169 -10.13 11.02 4.70
C LEU A 169 -10.72 12.03 3.71
N THR A 170 -12.04 12.26 3.70
CA THR A 170 -12.74 13.20 2.82
C THR A 170 -12.02 14.54 2.56
N PRO A 171 -11.48 15.28 3.55
CA PRO A 171 -10.81 16.56 3.29
C PRO A 171 -9.40 16.43 2.71
N TYR A 172 -8.84 15.22 2.65
CA TYR A 172 -7.46 14.94 2.27
C TYR A 172 -7.31 14.24 0.92
N VAL A 173 -8.40 13.75 0.35
CA VAL A 173 -8.43 13.04 -0.93
C VAL A 173 -9.06 13.93 -2.01
N SER A 174 -9.04 13.44 -3.25
CA SER A 174 -9.76 14.04 -4.37
C SER A 174 -11.23 14.30 -4.05
N LYS A 175 -11.76 15.36 -4.66
CA LYS A 175 -13.15 15.80 -4.53
C LYS A 175 -13.66 16.27 -5.89
N ASN A 176 -14.93 16.02 -6.16
CA ASN A 176 -15.63 16.39 -7.39
C ASN A 176 -14.98 15.87 -8.69
N PRO A 177 -14.93 14.55 -8.92
CA PRO A 177 -15.41 13.47 -8.04
C PRO A 177 -14.38 13.06 -6.98
N ARG A 178 -14.81 12.29 -5.97
CA ARG A 178 -13.87 11.51 -5.15
C ARG A 178 -13.39 10.35 -6.00
N GLU A 179 -12.14 10.43 -6.43
CA GLU A 179 -11.52 9.49 -7.35
C GLU A 179 -11.18 8.18 -6.62
N VAL A 180 -11.48 7.06 -7.28
CA VAL A 180 -11.24 5.69 -6.80
C VAL A 180 -10.66 4.85 -7.93
N TYR A 181 -9.97 3.75 -7.60
CA TYR A 181 -9.42 2.86 -8.61
C TYR A 181 -10.35 1.68 -8.90
N ALA A 182 -10.79 1.55 -10.16
CA ALA A 182 -11.72 0.51 -10.60
C ALA A 182 -11.33 -0.95 -10.27
N ASN A 183 -10.03 -1.26 -10.14
CA ASN A 183 -9.59 -2.61 -9.73
C ASN A 183 -9.71 -2.87 -8.22
N TYR A 184 -9.93 -1.83 -7.41
CA TYR A 184 -10.37 -1.94 -6.03
C TYR A 184 -11.87 -1.69 -5.98
N VAL A 185 -12.62 -2.70 -6.39
CA VAL A 185 -14.08 -2.64 -6.45
C VAL A 185 -14.64 -2.40 -5.05
N ASP A 186 -15.29 -1.27 -4.87
CA ASP A 186 -16.09 -0.94 -3.71
C ASP A 186 -17.54 -0.71 -4.16
N LEU A 187 -18.48 -1.40 -3.51
CA LEU A 187 -19.90 -1.39 -3.89
C LEU A 187 -20.77 -0.55 -2.94
N ASP A 188 -20.16 0.03 -1.91
CA ASP A 188 -20.82 0.93 -0.96
C ASP A 188 -21.13 2.29 -1.63
#